data_AF-A0A8T9Q7L1-F1
#
_entry.id   AF-A0A8T9Q7L1-F1
#
_cell.length_a   1.000
_cell.length_b   1.000
_cell.length_c   1.000
_cell.angle_alpha   90.00
_cell.angle_beta   90.00
_cell.angle_gamma   90.00
#
_symmetry.space_group_name_H-M   'P 1'
#
loop_
_entity.id
_entity.type
_entity.pdbx_description
1 polymer ?
#
loop_
_entity_poly.entity_id
_entity_poly.type
_entity_poly.pdbx_seq_one_letter_code
_entity_poly.pdbx_strand_id
1 'polypeptide(L)'
;MSINLLEADVVFEPSLGLRREVMAGTLEGHRLPPSVSNVRLSLKDVHIKRHGELGRAEVQVVTVVTDGISQEPIQLFSEVFENVQKWSHLPLGEGGVTLYRTDAQQIPAFLDYRILLTELDEDIRSVGNLLDAVRQDEQFAAARQALLAAAAVAAPPAALISASSDLVMNLVARVLKANKDDQMLLVRGSFDNAFDGLGTKYGTITKGNRQAAVTYQAEAVEAS
;
A
#
# COMPACT_ATOMS: atom_id res chain seq x y z
N MET A 1 -6.16 8.43 -26.19
CA MET A 1 -6.21 7.03 -25.71
C MET A 1 -6.50 7.11 -24.22
N SER A 2 -7.71 6.75 -23.78
CA SER A 2 -8.08 6.88 -22.37
C SER A 2 -7.27 5.87 -21.55
N ILE A 3 -6.41 6.37 -20.66
CA ILE A 3 -5.81 5.53 -19.63
C ILE A 3 -6.96 5.18 -18.69
N ASN A 4 -7.57 4.01 -18.87
CA ASN A 4 -8.44 3.48 -17.82
C ASN A 4 -7.51 3.15 -16.64
N LEU A 5 -7.46 4.09 -15.70
CA LEU A 5 -6.79 3.94 -14.41
C LEU A 5 -7.46 2.77 -13.69
N LEU A 6 -6.69 1.97 -12.94
CA LEU A 6 -7.32 1.03 -12.01
C LEU A 6 -8.23 1.83 -11.09
N GLU A 7 -9.50 1.46 -11.03
CA GLU A 7 -10.41 2.04 -10.06
C GLU A 7 -10.23 1.30 -8.73
N ALA A 8 -10.16 2.08 -7.65
CA ALA A 8 -10.06 1.50 -6.33
C ALA A 8 -11.37 0.79 -5.99
N ASP A 9 -11.30 -0.52 -5.73
CA ASP A 9 -12.42 -1.26 -5.15
C ASP A 9 -12.76 -0.76 -3.74
N VAL A 10 -11.71 -0.36 -3.01
CA VAL A 10 -11.81 0.12 -1.65
C VAL A 10 -10.90 1.33 -1.47
N VAL A 11 -11.50 2.47 -1.19
CA VAL A 11 -10.80 3.66 -0.70
C VAL A 11 -10.93 3.66 0.83
N PHE A 12 -9.83 3.40 1.52
CA PHE A 12 -9.69 3.71 2.93
C PHE A 12 -9.37 5.19 3.08
N GLU A 13 -10.38 5.93 3.51
CA GLU A 13 -10.27 7.32 3.93
C GLU A 13 -9.98 7.38 5.44
N PRO A 14 -9.61 8.57 5.99
CA PRO A 14 -9.50 8.80 7.43
C PRO A 14 -10.52 7.99 8.22
N SER A 15 -10.04 7.27 9.25
CA SER A 15 -10.78 6.15 9.83
C SER A 15 -12.21 6.50 10.24
N LEU A 16 -13.06 5.48 10.40
CA LEU A 16 -14.39 5.66 10.99
C LEU A 16 -14.36 6.36 12.36
N GLY A 17 -13.26 6.21 13.12
CA GLY A 17 -13.02 6.93 14.37
C GLY A 17 -12.77 8.41 14.14
N LEU A 18 -11.84 8.74 13.24
CA LEU A 18 -11.53 10.11 12.85
C LEU A 18 -12.75 10.81 12.22
N ARG A 19 -13.54 10.13 11.38
CA ARG A 19 -14.82 10.66 10.88
C ARG A 19 -15.82 10.92 12.00
N ARG A 20 -15.94 10.03 12.99
CA ARG A 20 -16.81 10.24 14.15
C ARG A 20 -16.36 11.40 15.02
N GLU A 21 -15.06 11.56 15.22
CA GLU A 21 -14.48 12.62 16.04
C GLU A 21 -14.48 13.98 15.34
N VAL A 22 -14.24 14.03 14.03
CA VAL A 22 -14.46 15.22 13.19
C VAL A 22 -15.92 15.64 13.27
N MET A 23 -16.85 14.70 13.15
CA MET A 23 -18.30 14.97 13.28
C MET A 23 -18.69 15.37 14.70
N ALA A 24 -17.96 14.90 15.72
CA ALA A 24 -18.18 15.25 17.13
C ALA A 24 -17.44 16.53 17.58
N GLY A 25 -16.55 17.09 16.75
CA GLY A 25 -15.73 18.25 17.09
C GLY A 25 -14.62 17.98 18.11
N THR A 26 -14.22 16.73 18.30
CA THR A 26 -13.31 16.28 19.38
C THR A 26 -11.91 15.89 18.88
N LEU A 27 -11.40 16.59 17.86
CA LEU A 27 -10.12 16.30 17.17
C LEU A 27 -8.86 16.31 18.07
N GLU A 28 -8.97 16.57 19.36
CA GLU A 28 -7.85 16.60 20.28
C GLU A 28 -7.38 15.18 20.64
N GLY A 29 -6.27 14.73 20.05
CA GLY A 29 -5.42 13.71 20.72
C GLY A 29 -4.93 12.52 19.89
N HIS A 30 -4.88 12.60 18.57
CA HIS A 30 -4.53 11.43 17.74
C HIS A 30 -3.07 11.34 17.29
N ARG A 31 -2.23 12.31 17.65
CA ARG A 31 -0.80 12.27 17.32
C ARG A 31 -0.05 11.13 18.01
N LEU A 32 0.95 10.59 17.33
CA LEU A 32 1.92 9.69 17.97
C LEU A 32 2.67 10.40 19.09
N PRO A 33 2.91 9.72 20.23
CA PRO A 33 3.79 10.22 21.27
C PRO A 33 5.19 10.57 20.73
N PRO A 34 5.86 11.61 21.26
CA PRO A 34 7.24 11.93 20.88
C PRO A 34 8.25 10.80 21.18
N SER A 35 7.90 9.85 22.06
CA SER A 35 8.71 8.67 22.37
C SER A 35 8.72 7.65 21.23
N VAL A 36 7.78 7.70 20.27
CA VAL A 36 7.74 6.76 19.14
C VAL A 36 8.92 7.01 18.21
N SER A 37 9.73 5.98 18.01
CA SER A 37 10.95 6.05 17.17
C SER A 37 10.77 5.39 15.81
N ASN A 38 9.86 4.42 15.70
CA ASN A 38 9.65 3.68 14.46
C ASN A 38 8.17 3.36 14.26
N VAL A 39 7.75 3.41 12.98
CA VAL A 39 6.47 2.86 12.54
C VAL A 39 6.71 1.77 11.50
N ARG A 40 5.87 0.75 11.51
CA ARG A 40 5.86 -0.35 10.56
C ARG A 40 4.45 -0.53 9.99
N LEU A 41 4.33 -0.67 8.68
CA LEU A 41 3.12 -1.18 8.04
C LEU A 41 3.36 -2.62 7.60
N SER A 42 2.46 -3.53 7.99
CA SER A 42 2.54 -4.94 7.62
C SER A 42 1.24 -5.44 7.02
N LEU A 43 1.35 -6.27 5.98
CA LEU A 43 0.28 -7.10 5.46
C LEU A 43 0.22 -8.38 6.29
N LYS A 44 -0.87 -8.58 7.03
CA LYS A 44 -1.04 -9.68 7.99
C LYS A 44 -1.74 -10.89 7.38
N ASP A 45 -2.69 -10.67 6.47
CA ASP A 45 -3.44 -11.74 5.83
C ASP A 45 -3.99 -11.30 4.46
N VAL A 46 -4.11 -12.25 3.54
CA VAL A 46 -4.83 -12.09 2.28
C VAL A 46 -5.73 -13.31 2.09
N HIS A 47 -7.04 -13.09 2.14
CA HIS A 47 -8.05 -14.11 1.95
C HIS A 47 -8.64 -14.01 0.54
N ILE A 48 -8.44 -15.04 -0.27
CA ILE A 48 -9.00 -15.18 -1.60
C ILE A 48 -10.37 -15.87 -1.50
N LYS A 49 -11.44 -15.16 -1.86
CA LYS A 49 -12.83 -15.66 -1.78
C LYS A 49 -13.28 -16.26 -3.11
N ARG A 50 -12.92 -15.60 -4.21
CA ARG A 50 -13.28 -15.99 -5.57
C ARG A 50 -12.25 -15.49 -6.57
N HIS A 51 -11.99 -16.33 -7.57
CA HIS A 51 -11.20 -16.02 -8.76
C HIS A 51 -11.89 -16.64 -10.00
N GLY A 52 -11.50 -16.23 -11.20
CA GLY A 52 -12.21 -16.42 -12.47
C GLY A 52 -12.38 -17.88 -12.90
N GLU A 53 -11.37 -18.72 -12.67
CA GLU A 53 -11.34 -20.09 -13.18
C GLU A 53 -11.90 -21.17 -12.23
N LEU A 54 -12.31 -22.30 -12.80
CA LEU A 54 -12.64 -23.54 -12.08
C LEU A 54 -11.34 -24.25 -11.67
N GLY A 55 -10.71 -23.84 -10.58
CA GLY A 55 -9.48 -24.52 -10.14
C GLY A 55 -8.64 -23.74 -9.15
N ARG A 56 -7.33 -23.75 -9.40
CA ARG A 56 -6.30 -22.98 -8.69
C ARG A 56 -5.93 -21.76 -9.53
N ALA A 57 -5.57 -20.66 -8.89
CA ALA A 57 -5.10 -19.45 -9.55
C ALA A 57 -3.69 -19.06 -9.10
N GLU A 58 -3.02 -18.32 -9.97
CA GLU A 58 -1.79 -17.60 -9.66
C GLU A 58 -2.18 -16.19 -9.21
N VAL A 59 -1.82 -15.82 -7.97
CA VAL A 59 -2.21 -14.53 -7.39
C VAL A 59 -0.98 -13.71 -7.10
N GLN A 60 -0.91 -12.50 -7.65
CA GLN A 60 0.14 -11.55 -7.32
C GLN A 60 -0.37 -10.52 -6.32
N VAL A 61 0.44 -10.27 -5.29
CA VAL A 61 0.32 -9.10 -4.42
C VAL A 61 1.30 -8.06 -4.92
N VAL A 62 0.85 -6.82 -5.12
CA VAL A 62 1.71 -5.66 -5.36
C VAL A 62 1.35 -4.57 -4.37
N THR A 63 2.33 -4.03 -3.68
CA THR A 63 2.11 -2.90 -2.78
C THR A 63 3.04 -1.75 -3.12
N VAL A 64 2.48 -0.54 -3.04
CA VAL A 64 3.22 0.71 -3.08
C VAL A 64 3.00 1.39 -1.74
N VAL A 65 4.08 1.77 -1.07
CA VAL A 65 4.02 2.67 0.07
C VAL A 65 4.85 3.90 -0.27
N THR A 66 4.39 5.08 0.09
CA THR A 66 5.12 6.32 -0.14
C THR A 66 5.12 7.18 1.11
N ASP A 67 6.30 7.70 1.44
CA ASP A 67 6.48 8.65 2.53
C ASP A 67 7.27 9.89 2.07
N GLY A 68 7.47 10.81 3.01
CA GLY A 68 8.21 12.04 2.76
C GLY A 68 9.55 12.16 3.49
N ILE A 69 10.08 11.06 4.03
CA ILE A 69 11.27 11.10 4.91
C ILE A 69 12.34 10.06 4.57
N SER A 70 11.97 8.98 3.89
CA SER A 70 12.88 7.87 3.59
C SER A 70 13.83 8.23 2.45
N GLN A 71 15.05 7.68 2.48
CA GLN A 71 16.01 7.78 1.37
C GLN A 71 15.53 7.08 0.11
N GLU A 72 14.65 6.09 0.29
CA GLU A 72 13.85 5.50 -0.77
C GLU A 72 12.38 5.81 -0.49
N PRO A 73 11.83 6.96 -0.94
CA PRO A 73 10.52 7.44 -0.52
C PRO A 73 9.36 6.66 -1.13
N ILE A 74 9.61 5.76 -2.09
CA ILE A 74 8.62 4.89 -2.72
C ILE A 74 9.05 3.43 -2.51
N GLN A 75 8.43 2.75 -1.55
CA GLN A 75 8.69 1.34 -1.29
C GLN A 75 7.75 0.47 -2.12
N LEU A 76 8.34 -0.46 -2.87
CA LEU A 76 7.64 -1.42 -3.70
C LEU A 76 7.85 -2.82 -3.13
N PHE A 77 6.76 -3.57 -3.04
CA PHE A 77 6.80 -5.00 -2.76
C PHE A 77 5.92 -5.73 -3.76
N SER A 78 6.38 -6.89 -4.21
CA SER A 78 5.60 -7.78 -5.04
C SER A 78 5.97 -9.22 -4.76
N GLU A 79 4.95 -10.07 -4.68
CA GLU A 79 5.10 -11.51 -4.51
C GLU A 79 4.00 -12.24 -5.26
N VAL A 80 4.36 -13.36 -5.90
CA VAL A 80 3.43 -14.26 -6.59
C VAL A 80 3.20 -15.49 -5.74
N PHE A 81 1.94 -15.86 -5.59
CA PHE A 81 1.52 -17.04 -4.87
C PHE A 81 0.89 -18.01 -5.85
N GLU A 82 1.49 -19.20 -5.92
CA GLU A 82 1.07 -20.23 -6.84
C GLU A 82 0.00 -21.14 -6.28
N ASN A 83 -0.77 -21.75 -7.18
CA ASN A 83 -1.70 -22.82 -6.85
C ASN A 83 -2.77 -22.41 -5.79
N VAL A 84 -3.15 -21.14 -5.76
CA VAL A 84 -4.05 -20.57 -4.75
C VAL A 84 -5.47 -21.07 -4.95
N GLN A 85 -6.13 -21.46 -3.86
CA GLN A 85 -7.49 -21.99 -3.88
C GLN A 85 -8.53 -20.93 -3.55
N LYS A 86 -9.79 -21.20 -3.90
CA LYS A 86 -10.92 -20.41 -3.41
C LYS A 86 -11.09 -20.63 -1.91
N TRP A 87 -11.47 -19.57 -1.21
CA TRP A 87 -11.64 -19.53 0.24
C TRP A 87 -10.38 -19.89 1.03
N SER A 88 -9.20 -19.63 0.45
CA SER A 88 -7.92 -19.86 1.11
C SER A 88 -7.18 -18.56 1.42
N HIS A 89 -6.29 -18.66 2.40
CA HIS A 89 -5.39 -17.59 2.79
C HIS A 89 -4.04 -17.74 2.08
N LEU A 90 -3.43 -16.64 1.66
CA LEU A 90 -2.08 -16.67 1.11
C LEU A 90 -1.06 -16.96 2.22
N PRO A 91 -0.03 -17.78 1.97
CA PRO A 91 0.98 -18.14 2.97
C PRO A 91 2.01 -17.01 3.19
N LEU A 92 1.61 -15.93 3.86
CA LEU A 92 2.48 -14.76 4.14
C LEU A 92 3.56 -14.98 5.21
N GLY A 93 3.62 -16.17 5.81
CA GLY A 93 4.52 -16.48 6.93
C GLY A 93 4.01 -15.99 8.29
N GLU A 94 4.71 -16.39 9.35
CA GLU A 94 4.37 -16.04 10.73
C GLU A 94 4.61 -14.53 10.97
N GLY A 95 3.52 -13.80 11.25
CA GLY A 95 3.56 -12.34 11.44
C GLY A 95 3.30 -11.49 10.19
N GLY A 96 3.15 -12.14 9.02
CA GLY A 96 2.88 -11.51 7.74
C GLY A 96 4.10 -10.83 7.09
N VAL A 97 3.85 -10.01 6.07
CA VAL A 97 4.89 -9.30 5.31
C VAL A 97 5.01 -7.86 5.78
N THR A 98 6.24 -7.38 5.99
CA THR A 98 6.49 -5.95 6.24
C THR A 98 6.50 -5.20 4.91
N LEU A 99 5.57 -4.25 4.73
CA LEU A 99 5.47 -3.43 3.53
C LEU A 99 6.28 -2.14 3.63
N TYR A 100 6.37 -1.60 4.85
CA TYR A 100 7.08 -0.37 5.15
C TYR A 100 7.60 -0.42 6.58
N ARG A 101 8.78 0.17 6.78
CA ARG A 101 9.33 0.43 8.11
C ARG A 101 10.13 1.72 8.04
N THR A 102 9.93 2.58 9.03
CA THR A 102 10.76 3.76 9.22
C THR A 102 12.20 3.32 9.55
N ASP A 103 13.14 3.75 8.71
CA ASP A 103 14.58 3.49 8.79
C ASP A 103 15.34 4.62 9.51
N ALA A 104 14.88 5.87 9.39
CA ALA A 104 15.39 7.03 10.09
C ALA A 104 14.85 7.16 11.53
N GLN A 105 15.56 7.86 12.42
CA GLN A 105 15.03 8.32 13.72
C GLN A 105 13.98 9.45 13.56
N GLN A 106 13.16 9.39 12.52
CA GLN A 106 12.18 10.40 12.17
C GLN A 106 10.86 9.73 11.79
N ILE A 107 9.76 10.23 12.31
CA ILE A 107 8.41 9.73 12.00
C ILE A 107 7.82 10.53 10.83
N PRO A 108 7.24 9.90 9.80
CA PRO A 108 6.64 10.63 8.69
C PRO A 108 5.43 11.42 9.18
N ALA A 109 5.15 12.57 8.56
CA ALA A 109 3.90 13.28 8.79
C ALA A 109 2.73 12.55 8.14
N PHE A 110 2.97 11.91 7.00
CA PHE A 110 1.96 11.29 6.16
C PHE A 110 2.54 10.05 5.48
N LEU A 111 1.73 8.99 5.39
CA LEU A 111 2.05 7.73 4.74
C LEU A 111 0.90 7.40 3.77
N ASP A 112 1.18 7.23 2.50
CA ASP A 112 0.19 6.74 1.52
C ASP A 112 0.54 5.31 1.12
N TYR A 113 -0.48 4.47 0.94
CA TYR A 113 -0.31 3.09 0.53
C TYR A 113 -1.35 2.62 -0.48
N ARG A 114 -0.93 1.68 -1.32
CA ARG A 114 -1.74 0.97 -2.30
C ARG A 114 -1.45 -0.52 -2.15
N ILE A 115 -2.50 -1.34 -2.05
CA ILE A 115 -2.39 -2.81 -2.02
C ILE A 115 -3.25 -3.33 -3.16
N LEU A 116 -2.61 -3.90 -4.16
CA LEU A 116 -3.23 -4.50 -5.34
C LEU A 116 -3.09 -6.01 -5.28
N LEU A 117 -4.20 -6.71 -5.51
CA LEU A 117 -4.25 -8.14 -5.79
C LEU A 117 -4.68 -8.33 -7.23
N THR A 118 -3.94 -9.16 -7.96
CA THR A 118 -4.27 -9.57 -9.33
C THR A 118 -4.24 -11.09 -9.47
N GLU A 119 -5.15 -11.61 -10.30
CA GLU A 119 -5.11 -12.96 -10.84
C GLU A 119 -4.25 -12.88 -12.11
N LEU A 120 -3.20 -13.72 -12.19
CA LEU A 120 -2.28 -13.72 -13.31
C LEU A 120 -2.77 -14.64 -14.42
N ASP A 121 -2.77 -14.13 -15.65
CA ASP A 121 -3.17 -14.88 -16.86
C ASP A 121 -1.95 -15.44 -17.62
N GLU A 122 -0.77 -14.84 -17.43
CA GLU A 122 0.48 -15.21 -18.11
C GLU A 122 1.48 -15.99 -17.22
N ASP A 123 2.51 -16.57 -17.84
CA ASP A 123 3.56 -17.34 -17.17
C ASP A 123 4.29 -16.48 -16.11
N ILE A 124 4.31 -16.96 -14.88
CA ILE A 124 4.91 -16.34 -13.67
C ILE A 124 6.34 -15.81 -13.91
N ARG A 125 7.07 -16.39 -14.87
CA ARG A 125 8.42 -15.93 -15.26
C ARG A 125 8.45 -14.51 -15.80
N SER A 126 7.39 -14.00 -16.41
CA SER A 126 7.30 -12.61 -16.88
C SER A 126 7.11 -11.61 -15.73
N VAL A 127 6.55 -12.08 -14.61
CA VAL A 127 6.12 -11.25 -13.47
C VAL A 127 7.28 -10.77 -12.61
N GLY A 128 8.39 -11.52 -12.57
CA GLY A 128 9.63 -11.10 -11.90
C GLY A 128 10.19 -9.76 -12.41
N ASN A 129 9.84 -9.37 -13.64
CA ASN A 129 10.28 -8.11 -14.25
C ASN A 129 9.33 -6.93 -13.98
N LEU A 130 8.18 -7.15 -13.31
CA LEU A 130 7.16 -6.11 -13.14
C LEU A 130 7.70 -4.90 -12.36
N LEU A 131 8.33 -5.12 -11.21
CA LEU A 131 8.89 -4.03 -10.41
C LEU A 131 10.10 -3.38 -11.08
N ASP A 132 10.88 -4.16 -11.84
CA ASP A 132 12.03 -3.64 -12.57
C ASP A 132 11.58 -2.74 -13.73
N ALA A 133 10.54 -3.13 -14.45
CA ALA A 133 9.92 -2.30 -15.48
C ALA A 133 9.39 -0.98 -14.90
N VAL A 134 8.73 -1.03 -13.73
CA VAL A 134 8.27 0.18 -13.03
C VAL A 134 9.43 1.06 -12.59
N ARG A 135 10.50 0.49 -12.02
CA ARG A 135 11.68 1.24 -11.56
C ARG A 135 12.49 1.86 -12.68
N GLN A 136 12.49 1.24 -13.86
CA GLN A 136 13.19 1.75 -15.05
C GLN A 136 12.37 2.81 -15.81
N ASP A 137 11.10 3.01 -15.46
CA ASP A 137 10.26 4.03 -16.09
C ASP A 137 10.71 5.45 -15.69
N GLU A 138 10.84 6.34 -16.68
CA GLU A 138 11.26 7.73 -16.45
C GLU A 138 10.30 8.50 -15.52
N GLN A 139 9.00 8.17 -15.54
CA GLN A 139 8.00 8.79 -14.66
C GLN A 139 8.20 8.35 -13.21
N PHE A 140 8.61 7.10 -12.97
CA PHE A 140 8.98 6.62 -11.64
C PHE A 140 10.18 7.39 -11.11
N ALA A 141 11.25 7.50 -11.91
CA ALA A 141 12.46 8.23 -11.53
C ALA A 141 12.17 9.70 -11.24
N ALA A 142 11.34 10.36 -12.05
CA ALA A 142 10.93 11.74 -11.84
C ALA A 142 10.11 11.92 -10.54
N ALA A 143 9.15 11.03 -10.26
CA ALA A 143 8.34 11.07 -9.05
C ALA A 143 9.22 10.89 -7.80
N ARG A 144 10.11 9.90 -7.82
CA ARG A 144 11.09 9.65 -6.75
C ARG A 144 11.99 10.87 -6.52
N GLN A 145 12.53 11.46 -7.58
CA GLN A 145 13.39 12.64 -7.47
C GLN A 145 12.65 13.87 -6.93
N ALA A 146 11.38 14.05 -7.30
CA ALA A 146 10.55 15.13 -6.78
C ALA A 146 10.31 14.99 -5.27
N LEU A 147 10.03 13.76 -4.80
CA LEU A 147 9.90 13.48 -3.36
C LEU A 147 11.20 13.74 -2.61
N LEU A 148 12.33 13.27 -3.13
CA LEU A 148 13.66 13.50 -2.53
C LEU A 148 14.01 15.00 -2.47
N ALA A 149 13.77 15.73 -3.55
CA ALA A 149 14.03 17.17 -3.61
C ALA A 149 13.14 17.93 -2.63
N ALA A 150 11.86 17.56 -2.52
CA ALA A 150 10.94 18.13 -1.55
C ALA A 150 11.40 17.84 -0.12
N ALA A 151 11.76 16.58 0.19
CA ALA A 151 12.26 16.13 1.50
C ALA A 151 13.54 16.86 1.94
N ALA A 152 14.41 17.22 1.01
CA ALA A 152 15.67 17.92 1.29
C ALA A 152 15.47 19.38 1.75
N VAL A 153 14.37 20.02 1.37
CA VAL A 153 14.10 21.45 1.67
C VAL A 153 12.97 21.66 2.67
N ALA A 154 12.03 20.71 2.76
CA ALA A 154 10.86 20.74 3.64
C ALA A 154 10.27 19.31 3.78
N ALA A 155 9.16 19.15 4.51
CA ALA A 155 8.36 17.94 4.39
C ALA A 155 7.54 17.99 3.08
N PRO A 156 7.56 16.94 2.23
CA PRO A 156 6.73 16.90 1.03
C PRO A 156 5.24 17.06 1.37
N PRO A 157 4.46 17.85 0.60
CA PRO A 157 3.02 17.93 0.79
C PRO A 157 2.37 16.54 0.63
N ALA A 158 1.35 16.24 1.43
CA ALA A 158 0.59 14.98 1.33
C ALA A 158 0.03 14.74 -0.09
N ALA A 159 -0.32 15.81 -0.81
CA ALA A 159 -0.76 15.74 -2.20
C ALA A 159 0.34 15.20 -3.14
N LEU A 160 1.60 15.59 -2.93
CA LEU A 160 2.73 15.06 -3.72
C LEU A 160 2.95 13.59 -3.42
N ILE A 161 2.94 13.20 -2.13
CA ILE A 161 3.07 11.81 -1.68
C ILE A 161 1.99 10.93 -2.34
N SER A 162 0.72 11.36 -2.25
CA SER A 162 -0.42 10.63 -2.81
C SER A 162 -0.34 10.53 -4.34
N ALA A 163 0.01 11.63 -5.02
CA ALA A 163 0.15 11.66 -6.47
C ALA A 163 1.27 10.73 -6.96
N SER A 164 2.38 10.64 -6.22
CA SER A 164 3.46 9.70 -6.51
C SER A 164 3.01 8.25 -6.37
N SER A 165 2.31 7.90 -5.29
CA SER A 165 1.73 6.55 -5.12
C SER A 165 0.76 6.18 -6.24
N ASP A 166 -0.11 7.11 -6.65
CA ASP A 166 -1.05 6.89 -7.75
C ASP A 166 -0.33 6.72 -9.09
N LEU A 167 0.67 7.56 -9.38
CA LEU A 167 1.50 7.44 -10.59
C LEU A 167 2.13 6.05 -10.66
N VAL A 168 2.78 5.61 -9.59
CA VAL A 168 3.45 4.31 -9.52
C VAL A 168 2.45 3.18 -9.71
N MET A 169 1.28 3.25 -9.07
CA MET A 169 0.23 2.25 -9.26
C MET A 169 -0.31 2.24 -10.69
N ASN A 170 -0.34 3.39 -11.38
CA ASN A 170 -0.72 3.46 -12.80
C ASN A 170 0.34 2.84 -13.72
N LEU A 171 1.62 2.90 -13.36
CA LEU A 171 2.69 2.20 -14.07
C LEU A 171 2.53 0.68 -13.90
N VAL A 172 2.31 0.22 -12.66
CA VAL A 172 1.99 -1.19 -12.35
C VAL A 172 0.78 -1.65 -13.17
N ALA A 173 -0.31 -0.89 -13.16
CA ALA A 173 -1.52 -1.17 -13.93
C ALA A 173 -1.26 -1.32 -15.43
N ARG A 174 -0.39 -0.47 -16.00
CA ARG A 174 -0.04 -0.52 -17.42
C ARG A 174 0.65 -1.82 -17.77
N VAL A 175 1.56 -2.28 -16.92
CA VAL A 175 2.27 -3.55 -17.10
C VAL A 175 1.29 -4.72 -16.98
N LEU A 176 0.49 -4.77 -15.92
CA LEU A 176 -0.50 -5.83 -15.70
C LEU A 176 -1.52 -5.93 -16.85
N LYS A 177 -2.00 -4.79 -17.36
CA LYS A 177 -2.90 -4.77 -18.52
C LYS A 177 -2.23 -5.30 -19.79
N ALA A 178 -0.94 -5.06 -19.98
CA ALA A 178 -0.21 -5.61 -21.12
C ALA A 178 -0.14 -7.15 -21.05
N ASN A 179 -0.05 -7.69 -19.83
CA ASN A 179 -0.05 -9.12 -19.54
C ASN A 179 -1.46 -9.74 -19.46
N LYS A 180 -2.51 -8.91 -19.57
CA LYS A 180 -3.94 -9.29 -19.43
C LYS A 180 -4.33 -9.79 -18.04
N ASP A 181 -3.56 -9.47 -17.02
CA ASP A 181 -3.87 -9.86 -15.65
C ASP A 181 -5.16 -9.17 -15.15
N ASP A 182 -5.95 -9.90 -14.37
CA ASP A 182 -7.25 -9.44 -13.87
C ASP A 182 -7.11 -8.85 -12.45
N GLN A 183 -7.60 -7.63 -12.26
CA GLN A 183 -7.67 -7.03 -10.92
C GLN A 183 -8.68 -7.80 -10.05
N MET A 184 -8.23 -8.27 -8.88
CA MET A 184 -9.08 -8.86 -7.86
C MET A 184 -9.49 -7.86 -6.78
N LEU A 185 -8.56 -7.00 -6.36
CA LEU A 185 -8.78 -6.01 -5.30
C LEU A 185 -7.73 -4.91 -5.38
N LEU A 186 -8.16 -3.65 -5.42
CA LEU A 186 -7.30 -2.50 -5.15
C LEU A 186 -7.76 -1.76 -3.89
N VAL A 187 -6.91 -1.78 -2.86
CA VAL A 187 -7.05 -0.94 -1.66
C VAL A 187 -6.17 0.30 -1.82
N ARG A 188 -6.77 1.47 -1.66
CA ARG A 188 -6.08 2.76 -1.50
C ARG A 188 -6.26 3.26 -0.09
N GLY A 189 -5.22 3.78 0.53
CA GLY A 189 -5.37 4.44 1.81
C GLY A 189 -4.19 5.32 2.16
N SER A 190 -4.39 6.11 3.21
CA SER A 190 -3.34 6.93 3.79
C SER A 190 -3.55 7.06 5.28
N PHE A 191 -2.45 7.40 5.95
CA PHE A 191 -2.44 7.74 7.37
C PHE A 191 -1.71 9.07 7.59
N ASP A 192 -2.21 9.84 8.54
CA ASP A 192 -1.69 11.15 8.92
C ASP A 192 -1.33 11.17 10.40
N ASN A 193 -0.06 11.46 10.71
CA ASN A 193 0.40 11.49 12.09
C ASN A 193 -0.39 12.47 12.95
N ALA A 194 -0.80 13.64 12.45
CA ALA A 194 -1.54 14.62 13.22
C ALA A 194 -2.97 14.18 13.55
N PHE A 195 -3.61 13.38 12.68
CA PHE A 195 -5.03 13.04 12.80
C PHE A 195 -5.31 11.58 13.20
N ASP A 196 -4.43 10.63 12.89
CA ASP A 196 -4.66 9.22 13.14
C ASP A 196 -3.44 8.46 13.70
N GLY A 197 -2.36 9.16 14.02
CA GLY A 197 -1.16 8.57 14.58
C GLY A 197 -0.54 7.54 13.65
N LEU A 198 -0.55 7.82 12.34
CA LEU A 198 -0.08 6.93 11.28
C LEU A 198 -0.82 5.58 11.25
N GLY A 199 -2.09 5.57 11.65
CA GLY A 199 -2.92 4.38 11.69
C GLY A 199 -2.62 3.38 12.81
N THR A 200 -1.62 3.66 13.65
CA THR A 200 -1.11 2.71 14.65
C THR A 200 -2.12 2.38 15.75
N LYS A 201 -3.11 3.26 15.96
CA LYS A 201 -4.17 3.10 16.95
C LYS A 201 -5.31 2.19 16.50
N TYR A 202 -5.38 1.84 15.20
CA TYR A 202 -6.48 1.04 14.66
C TYR A 202 -6.29 -0.46 14.85
N GLY A 203 -5.10 -0.90 15.24
CA GLY A 203 -4.75 -2.31 15.23
C GLY A 203 -4.92 -2.90 13.83
N THR A 204 -5.46 -4.11 13.77
CA THR A 204 -5.64 -4.84 12.51
C THR A 204 -6.84 -4.33 11.72
N ILE A 205 -6.63 -3.98 10.45
CA ILE A 205 -7.64 -3.45 9.54
C ILE A 205 -7.88 -4.44 8.40
N THR A 206 -9.12 -4.88 8.21
CA THR A 206 -9.51 -5.74 7.07
C THR A 206 -10.32 -4.96 6.04
N LYS A 207 -9.95 -5.08 4.77
CA LYS A 207 -10.63 -4.46 3.61
C LYS A 207 -10.77 -5.49 2.50
N GLY A 208 -11.89 -5.47 1.79
CA GLY A 208 -12.09 -6.40 0.69
C GLY A 208 -13.39 -6.17 -0.05
N ASN A 209 -13.55 -6.94 -1.11
CA ASN A 209 -14.73 -6.99 -1.97
C ASN A 209 -15.22 -8.45 -2.05
N ARG A 210 -15.94 -8.79 -3.12
CA ARG A 210 -16.46 -10.14 -3.38
C ARG A 210 -15.38 -11.15 -3.80
N GLN A 211 -14.23 -10.69 -4.31
CA GLN A 211 -13.15 -11.54 -4.83
C GLN A 211 -12.11 -11.82 -3.75
N ALA A 212 -11.72 -10.81 -2.97
CA ALA A 212 -10.68 -10.97 -1.96
C ALA A 212 -10.87 -10.04 -0.75
N ALA A 213 -10.09 -10.28 0.29
CA ALA A 213 -9.88 -9.36 1.39
C ALA A 213 -8.41 -9.36 1.81
N VAL A 214 -7.89 -8.19 2.14
CA VAL A 214 -6.59 -8.00 2.77
C VAL A 214 -6.76 -7.52 4.20
N THR A 215 -5.86 -7.96 5.05
CA THR A 215 -5.76 -7.53 6.44
C THR A 215 -4.36 -6.97 6.66
N TYR A 216 -4.27 -5.74 7.15
CA TYR A 216 -3.01 -5.04 7.37
C TYR A 216 -3.04 -4.27 8.68
N GLN A 217 -1.86 -3.84 9.15
CA GLN A 217 -1.73 -3.14 10.42
C GLN A 217 -0.54 -2.18 10.37
N ALA A 218 -0.75 -0.97 10.88
CA ALA A 218 0.33 -0.08 11.27
C ALA A 218 0.67 -0.30 12.75
N GLU A 219 1.94 -0.36 13.09
CA GLU A 219 2.46 -0.59 14.44
C GLU A 219 3.52 0.47 14.75
N ALA A 220 3.55 0.96 15.99
CA ALA A 220 4.58 1.87 16.48
C ALA A 220 5.41 1.21 17.59
N VAL A 221 6.68 1.58 17.68
CA VAL A 221 7.56 1.21 18.79
C VAL A 221 8.10 2.49 19.44
N GLU A 222 8.12 2.50 20.78
CA GLU A 222 8.71 3.58 21.57
C GLU A 222 10.22 3.36 21.75
N ALA A 223 10.99 4.46 21.74
CA ALA A 223 12.39 4.46 22.15
C ALA A 223 12.48 4.15 23.64
N SER A 224 13.13 3.03 23.96
CA SER A 224 13.54 2.66 25.31
C SER A 224 14.68 3.52 25.83
#